data_AF-A0AA39IWK6-F1
#
_entry.id   AF-A0AA39IWK6-F1
#
_cell.length_a   1.000
_cell.length_b   1.000
_cell.length_c   1.000
_cell.angle_alpha   90.00
_cell.angle_beta   90.00
_cell.angle_gamma   90.00
#
_symmetry.space_group_name_H-M   'P 1'
#
loop_
_entity.id
_entity.type
_entity.pdbx_description
1 polymer ?
#
loop_
_entity_poly.entity_id
_entity_poly.type
_entity_poly.pdbx_seq_one_letter_code
_entity_poly.pdbx_strand_id
1 'polypeptide(L)'
;MVDILGLLTIHSFYQERTTRTGLFQNPIIQVVLNAIWFKNKNDEGAMNPNFLKEGIPLPAIVLVFTVIECCLDEWQTGQHVDMQFTAASYKHKYENYLKTLQDFDKQMKDIGIIPKLRQSLTKWARKHTKILDQPAVRIVQIDDIDIESVKKDWEGFDDLDEEKEADKNCSDVVK
;
A
#
# COMPACT_ATOMS: atom_id res chain seq x y z
N MET A 1 -19.55 10.33 16.33
CA MET A 1 -19.22 8.91 16.60
C MET A 1 -17.71 8.81 16.44
N VAL A 2 -16.97 8.80 17.55
CA VAL A 2 -15.50 8.82 17.53
C VAL A 2 -15.02 7.45 17.09
N ASP A 3 -14.25 7.39 16.01
CA ASP A 3 -13.74 6.15 15.44
C ASP A 3 -12.77 5.49 16.45
N ILE A 4 -13.24 4.43 17.09
CA ILE A 4 -12.50 3.65 18.08
C ILE A 4 -11.24 3.03 17.44
N LEU A 5 -11.25 2.80 16.11
CA LEU A 5 -10.06 2.36 15.38
C LEU A 5 -9.00 3.46 15.32
N GLY A 6 -9.41 4.72 15.14
CA GLY A 6 -8.49 5.87 15.15
C GLY A 6 -7.77 6.05 16.50
N LEU A 7 -8.50 5.89 17.61
CA LEU A 7 -7.93 6.00 18.96
C LEU A 7 -7.02 4.83 19.33
N LEU A 8 -7.35 3.60 18.93
CA LEU A 8 -6.49 2.44 19.15
C LEU A 8 -5.20 2.53 18.33
N THR A 9 -5.27 3.08 17.11
CA THR A 9 -4.09 3.32 16.28
C THR A 9 -3.17 4.34 16.96
N ILE A 10 -3.70 5.47 17.43
CA ILE A 10 -2.94 6.52 18.14
C ILE A 10 -2.33 6.02 19.47
N HIS A 11 -3.08 5.23 20.24
CA HIS A 11 -2.58 4.64 21.49
C HIS A 11 -1.42 3.67 21.24
N SER A 12 -1.52 2.81 20.21
CA SER A 12 -0.42 1.93 19.81
C SER A 12 0.83 2.71 19.38
N PHE A 13 0.66 3.86 18.70
CA PHE A 13 1.78 4.72 18.30
C PHE A 13 2.51 5.38 19.47
N TYR A 14 1.82 5.67 20.58
CA TYR A 14 2.40 6.35 21.75
C TYR A 14 3.18 5.40 22.66
N GLN A 15 2.71 4.17 22.82
CA GLN A 15 3.32 3.16 23.69
C GLN A 15 4.63 2.59 23.12
N GLU A 16 4.85 2.75 21.81
CA GLU A 16 6.00 2.27 21.05
C GLU A 16 7.18 3.27 21.03
N ARG A 17 7.12 4.40 21.76
CA ARG A 17 8.23 5.38 21.79
C ARG A 17 9.47 4.90 22.53
N THR A 18 9.35 3.90 23.40
CA THR A 18 10.46 3.41 24.24
C THR A 18 11.30 2.32 23.57
N THR A 19 10.84 1.77 22.44
CA THR A 19 11.51 0.65 21.73
C THR A 19 11.91 0.98 20.28
N ARG A 20 11.70 2.21 19.81
CA ARG A 20 12.11 2.65 18.47
C ARG A 20 13.62 2.85 18.37
N THR A 21 14.34 1.75 18.17
CA THR A 21 15.77 1.73 17.87
C THR A 21 15.99 1.88 16.36
N GLY A 22 16.60 2.99 15.95
CA GLY A 22 17.01 3.23 14.57
C GLY A 22 16.66 4.64 14.07
N LEU A 23 17.68 5.39 13.65
CA LEU A 23 17.53 6.69 13.01
C LEU A 23 16.61 6.53 11.77
N PHE A 24 15.58 7.37 11.64
CA PHE A 24 14.62 7.40 10.53
C PHE A 24 13.69 6.18 10.37
N GLN A 25 13.52 5.35 11.40
CA GLN A 25 12.59 4.20 11.36
C GLN A 25 11.23 4.47 12.02
N ASN A 26 10.87 5.74 12.20
CA ASN A 26 9.55 6.06 12.77
C ASN A 26 8.45 5.55 11.82
N PRO A 27 7.52 4.69 12.28
CA PRO A 27 6.45 4.14 11.45
C PRO A 27 5.64 5.17 10.66
N ILE A 28 5.53 6.40 11.17
CA ILE A 28 4.83 7.50 10.50
C ILE A 28 5.37 7.76 9.08
N ILE A 29 6.68 7.57 8.85
CA ILE A 29 7.30 7.76 7.53
C ILE A 29 6.72 6.75 6.54
N GLN A 30 6.60 5.49 6.95
CA GLN A 30 6.03 4.43 6.12
C GLN A 30 4.54 4.67 5.88
N VAL A 31 3.80 5.12 6.91
CA VAL A 31 2.37 5.45 6.79
C VAL A 31 2.14 6.54 5.75
N VAL A 32 2.90 7.64 5.82
CA VAL A 32 2.76 8.74 4.85
C VAL A 32 3.17 8.30 3.44
N LEU A 33 4.28 7.56 3.30
CA LEU A 33 4.68 7.00 2.00
C LEU A 33 3.59 6.13 1.37
N ASN A 34 2.98 5.27 2.18
CA ASN A 34 1.90 4.40 1.75
C ASN A 34 0.67 5.19 1.32
N ALA A 35 0.29 6.21 2.08
CA ALA A 35 -0.86 7.04 1.76
C ALA A 35 -0.70 7.83 0.45
N ILE A 36 0.51 8.31 0.16
CA ILE A 36 0.77 9.19 -1.00
C ILE A 36 1.09 8.40 -2.27
N TRP A 37 1.97 7.39 -2.20
CA TRP A 37 2.54 6.74 -3.40
C TRP A 37 2.29 5.23 -3.51
N PHE A 38 1.81 4.58 -2.45
CA PHE A 38 1.66 3.11 -2.40
C PHE A 38 0.34 2.68 -1.77
N LYS A 39 -0.74 3.42 -2.05
CA LYS A 39 -2.08 3.09 -1.54
C LYS A 39 -2.61 1.84 -2.23
N ASN A 40 -2.30 1.62 -3.50
CA ASN A 40 -2.66 0.42 -4.26
C ASN A 40 -1.52 -0.05 -5.17
N LYS A 41 -1.62 -1.26 -5.72
CA LYS A 41 -0.62 -1.77 -6.68
C LYS A 41 -0.47 -0.93 -7.94
N ASN A 42 -1.51 -0.22 -8.34
CA ASN A 42 -1.53 0.55 -9.57
C ASN A 42 -1.02 1.99 -9.39
N ASP A 43 -0.68 2.38 -8.15
CA ASP A 43 -0.17 3.72 -7.89
C ASP A 43 1.24 3.88 -8.43
N GLU A 44 1.61 5.15 -8.66
CA GLU A 44 2.89 5.53 -9.24
C GLU A 44 4.06 4.88 -8.51
N GLY A 45 4.07 4.86 -7.18
CA GLY A 45 5.17 4.29 -6.42
C GLY A 45 5.29 2.78 -6.58
N ALA A 46 4.16 2.07 -6.70
CA ALA A 46 4.12 0.63 -6.85
C ALA A 46 4.54 0.17 -8.26
N MET A 47 4.22 0.96 -9.28
CA MET A 47 4.52 0.67 -10.68
C MET A 47 5.86 1.23 -11.17
N ASN A 48 6.47 2.19 -10.46
CA ASN A 48 7.71 2.86 -10.90
C ASN A 48 8.96 1.98 -10.75
N PRO A 49 9.61 1.55 -11.84
CA PRO A 49 10.79 0.69 -11.78
C PRO A 49 12.01 1.30 -11.07
N ASN A 50 12.11 2.62 -11.04
CA ASN A 50 13.21 3.32 -10.36
C ASN A 50 13.09 3.16 -8.85
N PHE A 51 11.86 3.23 -8.33
CA PHE A 51 11.62 2.93 -6.91
C PHE A 51 11.93 1.47 -6.60
N LEU A 52 11.67 0.56 -7.54
CA LEU A 52 11.93 -0.87 -7.36
C LEU A 52 13.42 -1.21 -7.31
N LYS A 53 14.25 -0.57 -8.14
CA LYS A 53 15.69 -0.88 -8.24
C LYS A 53 16.53 -0.10 -7.25
N GLU A 54 16.27 1.20 -7.11
CA GLU A 54 17.13 2.11 -6.33
C GLU A 54 16.58 2.39 -4.92
N GLY A 55 15.34 1.98 -4.67
CA GLY A 55 14.58 2.33 -3.47
C GLY A 55 14.06 3.77 -3.51
N ILE A 56 13.16 4.09 -2.56
CA ILE A 56 12.56 5.42 -2.43
C ILE A 56 13.64 6.52 -2.53
N PRO A 57 13.53 7.48 -3.46
CA PRO A 57 14.52 8.55 -3.60
C PRO A 57 14.63 9.41 -2.33
N LEU A 58 15.83 9.92 -2.03
CA LEU A 58 16.02 10.87 -0.91
C LEU A 58 15.05 12.07 -0.97
N PRO A 59 14.83 12.71 -2.14
CA PRO A 59 13.84 13.78 -2.26
C PRO A 59 12.43 13.41 -1.76
N ALA A 60 11.98 12.18 -2.03
CA ALA A 60 10.67 11.71 -1.58
C ALA A 60 10.63 11.49 -0.06
N ILE A 61 11.69 10.96 0.53
CA ILE A 61 11.81 10.81 2.00
C ILE A 61 11.81 12.18 2.67
N VAL A 62 12.54 13.14 2.12
CA VAL A 62 12.60 14.51 2.63
C VAL A 62 11.26 15.22 2.50
N LEU A 63 10.52 14.99 1.42
CA LEU A 63 9.16 15.50 1.27
C LEU A 63 8.26 14.98 2.39
N VAL A 64 8.36 13.70 2.74
CA VAL A 64 7.64 13.11 3.88
C VAL A 64 8.03 13.75 5.21
N PHE A 65 9.31 14.01 5.46
CA PHE A 65 9.73 14.74 6.67
C PHE A 65 9.12 16.14 6.73
N THR A 66 9.10 16.83 5.60
CA THR A 66 8.56 18.19 5.50
C THR A 66 7.04 18.21 5.72
N VAL A 67 6.32 17.22 5.19
CA VAL A 67 4.87 17.04 5.44
C VAL A 67 4.61 16.75 6.91
N ILE A 68 5.39 15.85 7.52
CA ILE A 68 5.25 15.56 8.96
C ILE A 68 5.50 16.83 9.77
N GLU A 69 6.51 17.62 9.44
CA GLU A 69 6.77 18.89 10.12
C GLU A 69 5.61 19.87 9.95
N CYS A 70 5.03 19.98 8.76
CA CYS A 70 3.83 20.79 8.52
C CYS A 70 2.67 20.34 9.43
N CYS A 71 2.39 19.04 9.50
CA CYS A 71 1.36 18.51 10.38
C CYS A 71 1.67 18.76 11.87
N LEU A 72 2.93 18.80 12.28
CA LEU A 72 3.30 19.14 13.65
C LEU A 72 3.11 20.63 13.94
N ASP A 73 3.46 21.48 12.99
CA ASP A 73 3.27 22.92 13.09
C ASP A 73 1.78 23.25 13.28
N GLU A 74 0.85 22.53 12.61
CA GLU A 74 -0.61 22.72 12.73
C GLU A 74 -1.12 22.62 14.17
N TRP A 75 -0.40 21.89 15.02
CA TRP A 75 -0.76 21.65 16.42
C TRP A 75 0.16 22.37 17.41
N GLN A 76 1.08 23.21 16.93
CA GLN A 76 2.13 23.83 17.76
C GLN A 76 1.57 24.68 18.91
N THR A 77 0.40 25.30 18.73
CA THR A 77 -0.25 26.16 19.74
C THR A 77 -1.09 25.37 20.74
N GLY A 78 -1.20 24.04 20.57
CA GLY A 78 -2.14 23.19 21.31
C GLY A 78 -3.57 23.22 20.78
N GLN A 79 -3.86 24.04 19.77
CA GLN A 79 -5.10 24.01 19.00
C GLN A 79 -4.77 23.74 17.53
N HIS A 80 -5.66 23.04 16.84
CA HIS A 80 -5.50 22.79 15.40
C HIS A 80 -5.67 24.10 14.63
N VAL A 81 -4.65 24.45 13.84
CA VAL A 81 -4.69 25.56 12.89
C VAL A 81 -4.40 24.98 11.52
N ASP A 82 -5.33 25.17 10.58
CA ASP A 82 -5.13 24.75 9.19
C ASP A 82 -3.94 25.51 8.58
N MET A 83 -2.89 24.78 8.22
CA MET A 83 -1.72 25.34 7.55
C MET A 83 -1.57 24.79 6.15
N GLN A 84 -1.41 25.71 5.21
CA GLN A 84 -1.25 25.36 3.82
C GLN A 84 0.17 24.84 3.57
N PHE A 85 0.27 23.56 3.21
CA PHE A 85 1.50 22.94 2.77
C PHE A 85 1.90 23.45 1.37
N THR A 86 2.65 24.55 1.34
CA THR A 86 3.11 25.19 0.09
C THR A 86 4.62 25.27 0.02
N ALA A 87 5.14 25.32 -1.21
CA ALA A 87 6.57 25.54 -1.44
C ALA A 87 7.05 26.88 -0.86
N ALA A 88 6.22 27.94 -0.89
CA ALA A 88 6.59 29.23 -0.33
C ALA A 88 6.91 29.14 1.17
N SER A 89 6.13 28.37 1.93
CA SER A 89 6.29 28.23 3.38
C SER A 89 7.37 27.18 3.75
N TYR A 90 7.40 26.05 3.06
CA TYR A 90 8.15 24.87 3.49
C TYR A 90 9.41 24.54 2.67
N LYS A 91 9.70 25.27 1.58
CA LYS A 91 10.90 25.02 0.75
C LYS A 91 12.20 25.06 1.54
N HIS A 92 12.35 26.03 2.46
CA HIS A 92 13.58 26.15 3.25
C HIS A 92 13.78 24.93 4.18
N LYS A 93 12.70 24.42 4.79
CA LYS A 93 12.71 23.20 5.63
C LYS A 93 13.08 21.98 4.79
N TYR A 94 12.44 21.83 3.63
CA TYR A 94 12.74 20.77 2.67
C TYR A 94 14.22 20.78 2.25
N GLU A 95 14.76 21.94 1.83
CA GLU A 95 16.15 22.07 1.41
C GLU A 95 17.13 21.76 2.55
N ASN A 96 16.81 22.21 3.77
CA ASN A 96 17.62 21.92 4.95
C ASN A 96 17.66 20.42 5.28
N TYR A 97 16.50 19.74 5.24
CA TYR A 97 16.43 18.30 5.43
C TYR A 97 17.15 17.54 4.32
N LEU A 98 17.02 17.97 3.06
CA LEU A 98 17.71 17.35 1.94
C LEU A 98 19.23 17.42 2.12
N LYS A 99 19.74 18.61 2.43
CA LYS A 99 21.16 18.81 2.71
C LYS A 99 21.62 17.95 3.88
N THR A 100 20.87 17.95 4.98
CA THR A 100 21.19 17.14 6.17
C THR A 100 21.27 15.65 5.84
N LEU A 101 20.31 15.13 5.06
CA LEU A 101 20.27 13.72 4.69
C LEU A 101 21.40 13.34 3.72
N GLN A 102 21.75 14.23 2.79
CA GLN A 102 22.89 14.06 1.87
C GLN A 102 24.23 14.10 2.61
N ASP A 103 24.40 15.06 3.54
CA ASP A 103 25.60 15.18 4.36
C ASP A 103 25.76 13.96 5.27
N PHE A 104 24.65 13.44 5.81
CA PHE A 104 24.64 12.20 6.59
C PHE A 104 25.01 10.97 5.75
N ASP A 105 24.44 10.83 4.54
CA ASP A 105 24.79 9.74 3.62
C ASP A 105 26.29 9.77 3.26
N LYS A 106 26.83 10.97 3.03
CA LYS A 106 28.25 11.17 2.74
C LYS A 106 29.15 10.79 3.91
N GLN A 107 28.77 11.18 5.14
CA GLN A 107 29.54 10.89 6.36
C GLN A 107 29.53 9.41 6.73
N MET A 108 28.42 8.72 6.49
CA MET A 108 28.19 7.31 6.88
C MET A 108 28.22 6.37 5.67
N LYS A 109 28.96 6.76 4.62
CA LYS A 109 28.99 6.06 3.33
C LYS A 109 29.51 4.62 3.45
N ASP A 110 30.46 4.39 4.35
CA ASP A 110 31.04 3.10 4.68
C ASP A 110 30.04 2.13 5.35
N ILE A 111 29.12 2.67 6.16
CA ILE A 111 28.07 1.87 6.84
C ILE A 111 26.88 1.60 5.90
N GLY A 112 26.63 2.53 4.97
CA GLY A 112 25.56 2.42 3.96
C GLY A 112 24.16 2.50 4.56
N ILE A 113 23.96 3.36 5.58
CA ILE A 113 22.68 3.49 6.31
C ILE A 113 21.56 3.96 5.38
N ILE A 114 21.78 5.01 4.59
CA ILE A 114 20.75 5.59 3.73
C ILE A 114 20.32 4.61 2.61
N PRO A 115 21.23 3.94 1.89
CA PRO A 115 20.83 2.87 0.96
C PRO A 115 19.94 1.80 1.61
N LYS A 116 20.31 1.33 2.82
CA LYS A 116 19.52 0.34 3.58
C LYS A 116 18.14 0.88 3.97
N LEU A 117 18.06 2.13 4.41
CA LEU A 117 16.81 2.81 4.72
C LEU A 117 15.88 2.85 3.51
N ARG A 118 16.37 3.35 2.36
CA ARG A 118 15.61 3.45 1.11
C ARG A 118 15.05 2.10 0.66
N GLN A 119 15.88 1.06 0.72
CA GLN A 119 15.46 -0.31 0.39
C GLN A 119 14.43 -0.86 1.37
N SER A 120 14.61 -0.63 2.68
CA SER A 120 13.67 -1.05 3.71
C SER A 120 12.28 -0.43 3.49
N LEU A 121 12.23 0.90 3.32
CA LEU A 121 10.97 1.62 3.08
C LEU A 121 10.25 1.10 1.83
N THR A 122 11.00 0.84 0.76
CA THR A 122 10.46 0.26 -0.48
C THR A 122 9.88 -1.13 -0.25
N LYS A 123 10.62 -1.99 0.47
CA LYS A 123 10.19 -3.35 0.79
C LYS A 123 8.87 -3.34 1.57
N TRP A 124 8.74 -2.48 2.56
CA TRP A 124 7.52 -2.36 3.37
C TRP A 124 6.36 -1.73 2.60
N ALA A 125 6.61 -0.71 1.80
CA ALA A 125 5.59 -0.09 0.94
C ALA A 125 4.97 -1.11 -0.03
N ARG A 126 5.80 -1.95 -0.66
CA ARG A 126 5.31 -3.01 -1.55
C ARG A 126 4.49 -4.07 -0.80
N LYS A 127 4.89 -4.44 0.41
CA LYS A 127 4.07 -5.36 1.22
C LYS A 127 2.70 -4.76 1.51
N HIS A 128 2.62 -3.46 1.76
CA HIS A 128 1.36 -2.77 1.99
C HIS A 128 0.41 -2.86 0.78
N THR A 129 0.91 -2.59 -0.44
CA THR A 129 0.09 -2.71 -1.67
C THR A 129 -0.48 -4.11 -1.86
N LYS A 130 0.29 -5.16 -1.53
CA LYS A 130 -0.16 -6.56 -1.62
C LYS A 130 -1.23 -6.93 -0.59
N ILE A 131 -1.24 -6.27 0.57
CA ILE A 131 -2.26 -6.48 1.60
C ILE A 131 -3.58 -5.86 1.15
N LEU A 132 -3.54 -4.65 0.58
CA LEU A 132 -4.73 -3.99 0.02
C LEU A 132 -5.28 -4.69 -1.24
N ASP A 133 -4.42 -5.45 -1.93
CA ASP A 133 -4.80 -6.28 -3.07
C ASP A 133 -5.41 -7.63 -2.72
N GLN A 134 -5.37 -8.07 -1.45
CA GLN A 134 -6.20 -9.21 -1.08
C GLN A 134 -7.64 -8.74 -1.25
N PRO A 135 -8.39 -9.28 -2.22
CA PRO A 135 -9.81 -9.03 -2.21
C PRO A 135 -10.32 -9.55 -0.86
N ALA A 136 -11.39 -8.97 -0.34
CA ALA A 136 -12.17 -9.63 0.70
C ALA A 136 -12.80 -10.92 0.12
N VAL A 137 -11.97 -11.87 -0.33
CA VAL A 137 -12.39 -13.22 -0.67
C VAL A 137 -12.62 -13.86 0.67
N ARG A 138 -13.89 -13.96 1.08
CA ARG A 138 -14.27 -15.10 1.90
C ARG A 138 -13.86 -16.31 1.08
N ILE A 139 -12.81 -16.99 1.50
CA ILE A 139 -12.50 -18.32 0.97
C ILE A 139 -13.74 -19.13 1.33
N VAL A 140 -14.61 -19.39 0.34
CA VAL A 140 -15.63 -20.41 0.48
C VAL A 140 -14.85 -21.72 0.48
N GLN A 141 -14.58 -22.24 1.66
CA GLN A 141 -14.11 -23.60 1.80
C GLN A 141 -15.35 -24.46 1.63
N ILE A 142 -15.52 -25.01 0.43
CA ILE A 142 -16.43 -26.13 0.23
C ILE A 142 -15.74 -27.31 0.90
N ASP A 143 -16.25 -27.73 2.05
CA ASP A 143 -15.76 -28.93 2.72
C ASP A 143 -16.36 -30.18 2.07
N ASP A 144 -15.84 -31.35 2.44
CA ASP A 144 -16.32 -32.61 1.87
C ASP A 144 -17.82 -32.87 2.18
N ILE A 145 -18.36 -32.22 3.21
CA ILE A 145 -19.77 -32.30 3.64
C ILE A 145 -20.67 -31.55 2.64
N ASP A 146 -20.23 -30.38 2.16
CA ASP A 146 -20.94 -29.60 1.14
C ASP A 146 -20.98 -30.34 -0.22
N ILE A 147 -19.91 -31.06 -0.59
CA ILE A 147 -19.88 -31.86 -1.84
C ILE A 147 -20.85 -33.03 -1.76
N GLU A 148 -20.96 -33.69 -0.60
CA GLU A 148 -21.84 -34.85 -0.41
C GLU A 148 -23.32 -34.44 -0.35
N SER A 149 -23.63 -33.27 0.25
CA SER A 149 -24.97 -32.67 0.16
C SER A 149 -25.35 -32.36 -1.29
N VAL A 150 -24.45 -31.75 -2.06
CA VAL A 150 -24.70 -31.43 -3.47
C VAL A 150 -24.90 -32.68 -4.30
N LYS A 151 -24.13 -33.76 -4.10
CA LYS A 151 -24.37 -35.01 -4.85
C LYS A 151 -25.77 -35.58 -4.62
N LYS A 152 -26.23 -35.57 -3.38
CA LYS A 152 -27.55 -36.07 -3.02
C LYS A 152 -28.69 -35.25 -3.63
N ASP A 153 -28.52 -33.93 -3.71
CA ASP A 153 -29.54 -33.03 -4.26
C ASP A 153 -29.65 -33.15 -5.80
N TRP A 154 -28.60 -33.61 -6.47
CA TRP A 154 -28.54 -33.70 -7.94
C TRP A 154 -28.78 -35.11 -8.49
N GLU A 155 -28.84 -36.14 -7.64
CA GLU A 155 -29.21 -37.51 -8.04
C GLU A 155 -30.68 -37.66 -8.47
N GLY A 156 -31.52 -36.62 -8.32
CA GLY A 156 -32.91 -36.59 -8.79
C GLY A 156 -33.15 -35.80 -10.08
N PHE A 157 -32.10 -35.29 -10.73
CA PHE A 157 -32.22 -34.49 -11.95
C PHE A 157 -32.10 -35.39 -13.20
N ASP A 158 -33.15 -36.15 -13.48
CA ASP A 158 -33.30 -36.87 -14.75
C ASP A 158 -33.69 -35.86 -15.85
N ASP A 159 -32.70 -35.46 -16.67
CA ASP A 159 -32.93 -34.76 -17.94
C ASP A 159 -33.51 -35.74 -18.97
N LEU A 160 -34.80 -36.03 -18.86
CA LEU A 160 -35.58 -36.53 -19.98
C LEU A 160 -36.11 -35.34 -20.76
N ASP A 161 -35.48 -35.04 -21.89
CA ASP A 161 -36.19 -34.66 -23.12
C ASP A 161 -35.29 -34.89 -24.35
N GLU A 162 -35.62 -35.95 -25.09
CA GLU A 162 -35.16 -36.22 -26.45
C GLU A 162 -35.74 -35.18 -27.43
N GLU A 163 -34.90 -34.36 -28.07
CA GLU A 163 -35.26 -33.69 -29.33
C GLU A 163 -34.23 -33.91 -30.45
N LYS A 164 -34.50 -35.00 -31.17
CA LYS A 164 -34.38 -35.25 -32.62
C LYS A 164 -33.38 -34.43 -33.45
N GLU A 165 -32.38 -35.17 -33.90
CA GLU A 165 -31.42 -34.89 -34.96
C GLU A 165 -32.13 -34.60 -36.31
N ALA A 166 -31.90 -33.40 -36.88
CA ALA A 166 -32.32 -33.03 -38.22
C ALA A 166 -31.18 -33.31 -39.22
N ASP A 167 -31.48 -34.21 -40.16
CA ASP A 167 -30.58 -34.74 -41.17
C ASP A 167 -30.32 -33.74 -42.33
N LYS A 168 -29.17 -33.95 -42.98
CA LYS A 168 -28.53 -33.14 -44.04
C LYS A 168 -29.42 -32.88 -45.28
N ASN A 169 -29.21 -31.74 -45.95
CA ASN A 169 -28.73 -31.78 -47.35
C ASN A 169 -28.05 -30.49 -47.84
N CYS A 170 -27.10 -30.69 -48.76
CA CYS A 170 -26.16 -29.76 -49.37
C CYS A 170 -26.54 -29.45 -50.83
N SER A 171 -26.60 -28.16 -51.21
CA SER A 171 -25.99 -27.51 -52.40
C SER A 171 -26.44 -26.04 -52.38
N ASP A 172 -25.60 -25.05 -52.66
CA ASP A 172 -25.32 -24.63 -54.04
C ASP A 172 -24.00 -23.86 -54.14
N VAL A 173 -23.17 -24.28 -55.10
CA VAL A 173 -22.05 -23.53 -55.67
C VAL A 173 -22.18 -23.63 -57.19
N VAL A 174 -22.34 -22.48 -57.86
CA VAL A 174 -22.09 -22.20 -59.29
C VAL A 174 -23.10 -22.86 -60.27
N LYS A 175 -23.91 -22.13 -61.04
CA LYS A 175 -23.58 -21.09 -62.03
C LYS A 175 -24.84 -20.35 -62.48
#